data_AF-A0A093GN39-F1
#
_entry.id   AF-A0A093GN39-F1
#
_cell.length_a   1.000
_cell.length_b   1.000
_cell.length_c   1.000
_cell.angle_alpha   90.00
_cell.angle_beta   90.00
_cell.angle_gamma   90.00
#
_symmetry.space_group_name_H-M   'P 1'
#
loop_
_entity.id
_entity.type
_entity.pdbx_description
1 polymer ?
#
loop_
_entity_poly.entity_id
_entity_poly.type
_entity_poly.pdbx_seq_one_letter_code
_entity_poly.pdbx_strand_id
1 'polypeptide(L)' 'LIATEETERQSSEKPKKKKVTFGQDLSPEIFDEALPANAPLCRGGTP' A
#
# COMPACT_ATOMS: atom_id res chain seq x y z
N LEU A 1 -17.76 29.35 -41.67
CA LEU A 1 -18.23 28.50 -40.55
C LEU A 1 -17.55 27.16 -40.77
N ILE A 2 -16.57 26.74 -39.99
CA ILE A 2 -16.71 26.35 -38.58
C ILE A 2 -15.40 26.68 -37.85
N ALA A 3 -15.52 27.43 -36.75
CA ALA A 3 -14.56 27.41 -35.66
C ALA A 3 -15.11 26.41 -34.64
N THR A 4 -14.30 25.44 -34.22
CA THR A 4 -14.47 24.76 -32.94
C THR A 4 -13.08 24.43 -32.45
N GLU A 5 -12.67 25.26 -31.51
CA GLU A 5 -11.40 25.31 -30.82
C GLU A 5 -11.05 23.98 -30.17
N GLU A 6 -9.73 23.76 -30.08
CA GLU A 6 -9.10 22.69 -29.34
C GLU A 6 -9.72 22.56 -27.95
N THR A 7 -10.25 21.38 -27.65
CA THR A 7 -10.73 21.02 -26.32
C THR A 7 -9.60 21.24 -25.32
N GLU A 8 -9.69 22.37 -24.63
CA GLU A 8 -8.97 22.74 -23.44
C GLU A 8 -8.85 21.50 -22.55
N ARG A 9 -7.66 20.88 -22.53
CA ARG A 9 -7.34 19.85 -21.56
C ARG A 9 -7.09 20.54 -20.23
N GLN A 10 -8.14 21.15 -19.66
CA GLN A 10 -8.19 21.45 -18.24
C GLN A 10 -8.21 20.12 -17.50
N SER A 11 -7.02 19.52 -17.34
CA SER A 11 -6.81 18.51 -16.32
C SER A 11 -6.87 19.23 -14.98
N SER A 12 -8.10 19.48 -14.52
CA SER A 12 -8.36 19.66 -13.09
C SER A 12 -7.70 18.47 -12.39
N GLU A 13 -6.56 18.69 -11.72
CA GLU A 13 -5.93 17.66 -10.90
C GLU A 13 -6.91 17.36 -9.78
N LYS A 14 -7.75 16.34 -10.01
CA LYS A 14 -8.73 15.89 -9.04
C LYS A 14 -7.97 15.57 -7.75
N PRO A 15 -8.47 16.00 -6.58
CA PRO A 15 -7.78 15.74 -5.32
C PRO A 15 -7.50 14.24 -5.20
N LYS A 16 -6.23 13.89 -5.00
CA LYS A 16 -5.75 12.51 -4.95
C LYS A 16 -6.50 11.80 -3.82
N LYS A 17 -7.47 10.96 -4.19
CA LYS A 17 -8.24 10.14 -3.26
C LYS A 17 -7.30 9.10 -2.66
N LYS A 18 -7.46 8.80 -1.37
CA LYS A 18 -6.81 7.66 -0.74
C LYS A 18 -7.18 6.40 -1.52
N LYS A 19 -6.18 5.61 -1.88
CA LYS A 19 -6.33 4.33 -2.58
C LYS A 19 -5.65 3.26 -1.73
N VAL A 20 -6.21 2.05 -1.73
CA VAL A 20 -5.59 0.89 -1.08
C VAL A 20 -4.32 0.52 -1.86
N THR A 21 -3.24 0.26 -1.12
CA THR A 21 -1.97 -0.25 -1.64
C THR A 21 -1.48 -1.35 -0.70
N PHE A 22 -0.71 -2.29 -1.22
CA PHE A 22 -0.01 -3.29 -0.42
C PHE A 22 1.40 -2.79 -0.09
N GLY A 23 1.84 -3.04 1.14
CA GLY A 23 3.21 -2.74 1.57
C GLY A 23 4.21 -3.74 1.02
N GLN A 24 5.44 -3.68 1.52
CA GLN A 24 6.46 -4.69 1.25
C GLN A 24 6.18 -5.98 2.02
N ASP A 25 6.78 -7.08 1.56
CA ASP A 25 6.77 -8.33 2.28
C ASP A 25 7.48 -8.18 3.63
N LEU A 26 6.92 -8.80 4.67
CA LEU A 26 7.52 -8.86 6.00
C LEU A 26 8.03 -10.27 6.27
N SER A 27 9.14 -10.35 7.01
CA SER A 27 9.61 -11.65 7.51
C SER A 27 8.58 -12.21 8.50
N PRO A 28 8.28 -13.52 8.44
CA PRO A 28 7.34 -14.13 9.38
C PRO A 28 7.92 -14.18 10.79
N GLU A 29 7.04 -14.24 11.77
CA GLU A 29 7.40 -14.62 13.14
C GLU A 29 7.40 -16.14 13.26
N ILE A 30 8.47 -16.70 13.82
CA ILE A 30 8.64 -18.16 13.94
C ILE A 30 8.49 -18.55 15.40
N PHE A 31 7.56 -19.47 15.65
CA PHE A 31 7.28 -20.05 16.97
C PHE A 31 7.67 -21.52 17.01
N ASP A 32 8.02 -21.97 18.20
CA ASP A 32 8.12 -23.39 18.53
C ASP A 32 6.91 -23.75 19.39
N GLU A 33 6.23 -24.85 19.08
CA GLU A 33 5.06 -25.32 19.83
C GLU A 33 5.39 -25.72 21.27
N ALA A 34 6.65 -26.10 21.54
CA ALA A 34 7.11 -26.43 22.88
C ALA A 34 7.45 -25.20 23.73
N LEU A 35 7.56 -24.02 23.12
CA LEU A 35 7.90 -22.77 23.81
C LEU A 35 6.64 -21.99 24.21
N PRO A 36 6.69 -21.22 25.31
CA PRO A 36 5.60 -20.34 25.66
C PRO A 36 5.41 -19.26 24.60
N ALA A 37 4.17 -18.78 24.44
CA ALA A 37 3.79 -17.82 23.40
C ALA A 37 4.58 -16.49 23.43
N ASN A 38 5.25 -16.16 24.54
CA ASN A 38 6.04 -14.95 24.69
C ASN A 38 7.52 -15.12 24.32
N ALA A 39 7.95 -16.32 23.91
CA ALA A 39 9.34 -16.62 23.55
C ALA A 39 9.44 -17.15 22.10
N PRO A 40 9.19 -16.29 21.09
CA PRO A 40 9.35 -16.68 19.69
C PRO A 40 10.81 -17.02 19.38
N LEU A 41 11.03 -17.96 18.46
CA LEU A 41 12.36 -18.32 17.96
C LEU A 41 12.97 -17.17 17.13
N CYS A 42 12.15 -16.57 16.27
CA CYS A 42 12.53 -15.44 15.43
C CYS A 42 11.40 -14.42 15.41
N ARG A 43 11.71 -13.15 15.66
CA ARG A 43 10.73 -12.06 15.57
C ARG A 43 10.42 -11.72 14.12
N GLY A 44 9.14 -11.53 13.82
CA GLY A 44 8.67 -11.07 12.51
C GLY A 44 8.96 -9.60 12.24
N GLY A 45 8.80 -9.20 10.98
CA GLY A 45 8.90 -7.79 10.57
C GLY A 45 7.76 -6.94 11.13
N THR A 46 8.04 -5.66 11.39
CA THR A 46 7.02 -4.67 11.73
C THR A 46 6.78 -3.76 10.51
N PRO A 47 5.53 -3.49 10.09
CA PRO A 47 5.24 -2.62 8.95
C PRO A 47 5.62 -1.15 9.18
#